data_AF-A0A0M5JW15-F1
#
_entry.id   AF-A0A0M5JW15-F1
#
_cell.length_a   1.000
_cell.length_b   1.000
_cell.length_c   1.000
_cell.angle_alpha   90.00
_cell.angle_beta   90.00
_cell.angle_gamma   90.00
#
_symmetry.space_group_name_H-M   'P 1'
#
loop_
_entity.id
_entity.type
_entity.pdbx_description
1 polymer ?
#
loop_
_entity_poly.entity_id
_entity_poly.type
_entity_poly.pdbx_seq_one_letter_code
_entity_poly.pdbx_strand_id
1 'polypeptide(L)'
;MLRFFRNLLLLILLLYGTAYLLNARYGTQVIHPLAGYILGYFAVLTAIIYWVTARLVKASPDNFMSAYFGSMVLRMLLSMGIVLVYLYKGGAHEGMGTYTFLGAFFIGYFLFTGFEVWSVLTNLRPFSKPGESTV
;
A
#
# COMPACT_ATOMS: atom_id res chain seq x y z
N MET A 1 -3.95 -17.09 -0.70
CA MET A 1 -4.89 -16.01 -1.00
C MET A 1 -5.68 -15.54 0.22
N LEU A 2 -6.53 -16.36 0.87
CA LEU A 2 -7.36 -15.93 2.02
C LEU A 2 -6.56 -15.33 3.20
N ARG A 3 -5.39 -15.90 3.53
CA ARG A 3 -4.51 -15.35 4.58
C ARG A 3 -4.04 -13.92 4.29
N PHE A 4 -3.74 -13.60 3.03
CA PHE A 4 -3.33 -12.26 2.61
C PHE A 4 -4.46 -11.25 2.81
N PHE A 5 -5.64 -11.54 2.26
CA PHE A 5 -6.79 -10.66 2.39
C PHE A 5 -7.21 -10.47 3.83
N ARG A 6 -7.13 -11.50 4.68
CA ARG A 6 -7.36 -11.37 6.13
C ARG A 6 -6.35 -10.41 6.77
N ASN A 7 -5.06 -10.56 6.50
CA ASN A 7 -4.04 -9.69 7.08
C ASN A 7 -4.15 -8.25 6.55
N LEU A 8 -4.50 -8.08 5.27
CA LEU A 8 -4.79 -6.78 4.68
C LEU A 8 -6.01 -6.14 5.34
N LEU A 9 -7.08 -6.89 5.57
CA LEU A 9 -8.28 -6.41 6.26
C LEU A 9 -7.96 -5.98 7.70
N LEU A 10 -7.17 -6.78 8.43
CA LEU A 10 -6.69 -6.41 9.77
C LEU A 10 -5.86 -5.12 9.76
N LEU A 11 -4.96 -4.96 8.79
CA LEU A 11 -4.20 -3.73 8.61
C LEU A 11 -5.13 -2.54 8.33
N ILE A 12 -6.09 -2.69 7.41
CA ILE A 12 -7.06 -1.64 7.08
C ILE A 12 -7.86 -1.24 8.31
N LEU A 13 -8.42 -2.20 9.06
CA LEU A 13 -9.19 -1.92 10.27
C LEU A 13 -8.34 -1.22 11.32
N LEU A 14 -7.10 -1.65 11.51
CA LEU A 14 -6.17 -1.02 12.44
C LEU A 14 -5.87 0.42 12.03
N LEU A 15 -5.56 0.67 10.75
CA LEU A 15 -5.26 2.03 10.27
C LEU A 15 -6.46 2.95 10.28
N TYR A 16 -7.63 2.49 9.82
CA TYR A 16 -8.87 3.27 9.90
C TYR A 16 -9.29 3.53 11.34
N GLY A 17 -9.18 2.54 12.23
CA GLY A 17 -9.47 2.71 13.65
C GLY A 17 -8.54 3.72 14.30
N THR A 18 -7.23 3.64 14.00
CA THR A 18 -6.23 4.58 14.54
C THR A 18 -6.47 6.00 14.02
N ALA A 19 -6.75 6.15 12.72
CA ALA A 19 -7.09 7.42 12.11
C ALA A 19 -8.41 8.00 12.68
N TYR A 20 -9.42 7.16 12.93
CA TYR A 20 -10.66 7.60 13.56
C TYR A 20 -10.43 8.12 14.99
N LEU A 21 -9.68 7.39 15.81
CA LEU A 21 -9.38 7.78 17.19
C LEU A 21 -8.57 9.08 17.25
N LEU A 22 -7.57 9.22 16.37
CA LEU A 22 -6.77 10.44 16.27
C LEU A 22 -7.62 11.63 15.80
N ASN A 23 -8.51 11.44 14.83
CA ASN A 23 -9.41 12.49 14.37
C ASN A 23 -10.42 12.89 15.45
N ALA A 24 -10.95 11.92 16.21
CA ALA A 24 -11.86 12.19 17.32
C ALA A 24 -11.20 13.01 18.45
N ARG A 25 -9.88 12.85 18.67
CA ARG A 25 -9.16 13.52 19.75
C ARG A 25 -8.52 14.85 19.34
N TYR A 26 -8.01 14.96 18.12
CA TYR A 26 -7.22 16.10 17.65
C TYR A 26 -7.84 16.85 16.47
N GLY A 27 -8.96 16.36 15.93
CA GLY A 27 -9.70 16.99 14.84
C GLY A 27 -8.96 16.99 13.50
N THR A 28 -9.41 17.88 12.61
CA THR A 28 -8.88 18.03 11.24
C THR A 28 -7.51 18.69 11.17
N GLN A 29 -6.99 19.18 12.29
CA GLN A 29 -5.65 19.77 12.37
C GLN A 29 -4.53 18.72 12.30
N VAL A 30 -4.81 17.49 12.70
CA VAL A 30 -3.85 16.37 12.67
C VAL A 30 -4.19 15.39 11.56
N ILE A 31 -5.48 15.15 11.31
CA ILE A 31 -5.93 14.22 10.28
C ILE A 31 -6.67 14.98 9.19
N HIS A 32 -6.07 14.98 8.01
CA HIS A 32 -6.67 15.57 6.84
C HIS A 32 -8.04 14.91 6.55
N PRO A 33 -9.07 15.67 6.16
CA PRO A 33 -10.38 15.11 5.81
C PRO A 33 -10.31 14.02 4.72
N LEU A 34 -9.32 14.14 3.82
CA LEU A 34 -9.08 13.15 2.76
C LEU A 34 -8.30 11.90 3.20
N ALA A 35 -7.83 11.82 4.45
CA ALA A 35 -7.01 10.71 4.92
C ALA A 35 -7.71 9.34 4.77
N GLY A 36 -9.03 9.29 4.99
CA GLY A 36 -9.81 8.08 4.73
C GLY A 36 -9.74 7.64 3.26
N TYR A 37 -9.92 8.57 2.31
CA TYR A 37 -9.81 8.27 0.89
C TYR A 37 -8.40 7.81 0.49
N ILE A 38 -7.35 8.37 1.09
CA ILE A 38 -5.96 7.95 0.87
C ILE A 38 -5.75 6.50 1.35
N LEU A 39 -6.21 6.17 2.56
CA LEU A 39 -6.14 4.81 3.09
C LEU A 39 -6.93 3.82 2.23
N GLY A 40 -8.12 4.22 1.78
CA GLY A 40 -8.94 3.43 0.85
C GLY A 40 -8.24 3.20 -0.49
N TYR A 41 -7.60 4.23 -1.04
CA TYR A 41 -6.80 4.14 -2.26
C TYR A 41 -5.69 3.10 -2.11
N PHE A 42 -4.86 3.19 -1.07
CA PHE A 42 -3.77 2.24 -0.87
C PHE A 42 -4.28 0.82 -0.60
N ALA A 43 -5.38 0.67 0.13
CA ALA A 43 -6.01 -0.63 0.36
C ALA A 43 -6.46 -1.29 -0.94
N VAL A 44 -7.20 -0.57 -1.79
CA VAL A 44 -7.69 -1.06 -3.08
C VAL A 44 -6.53 -1.34 -4.02
N LEU A 45 -5.56 -0.43 -4.11
CA LEU A 45 -4.38 -0.62 -4.96
C LEU A 45 -3.58 -1.85 -4.55
N THR A 46 -3.37 -2.07 -3.25
CA THR A 46 -2.67 -3.25 -2.72
C THR A 46 -3.42 -4.54 -3.02
N ALA A 47 -4.75 -4.53 -2.90
CA ALA A 47 -5.58 -5.68 -3.24
C ALA A 47 -5.52 -6.02 -4.74
N ILE A 48 -5.63 -5.01 -5.61
CA ILE A 48 -5.54 -5.17 -7.07
C ILE A 48 -4.18 -5.71 -7.47
N ILE A 49 -3.10 -5.10 -6.97
CA ILE A 49 -1.74 -5.55 -7.27
C ILE A 49 -1.55 -7.01 -6.87
N TYR A 50 -1.92 -7.38 -5.64
CA TYR A 50 -1.81 -8.78 -5.20
C TYR A 50 -2.63 -9.72 -6.09
N TRP A 51 -3.85 -9.33 -6.48
CA TRP A 51 -4.70 -10.15 -7.33
C TRP A 51 -4.10 -10.36 -8.73
N VAL A 52 -3.58 -9.29 -9.35
CA VAL A 52 -2.91 -9.34 -10.65
C VAL A 52 -1.64 -10.18 -10.57
N THR A 53 -0.77 -9.93 -9.59
CA THR A 53 0.48 -10.69 -9.39
C THR A 53 0.18 -12.17 -9.13
N ALA A 54 -0.79 -12.50 -8.27
CA ALA A 54 -1.17 -13.88 -8.01
C ALA A 54 -1.71 -14.59 -9.26
N ARG A 55 -2.39 -13.87 -10.16
CA ARG A 55 -2.90 -14.43 -11.41
C ARG A 55 -1.77 -14.64 -12.44
N LEU A 56 -0.84 -13.71 -12.57
CA LEU A 56 0.32 -13.81 -13.46
C LEU A 56 1.26 -14.94 -13.05
N VAL A 57 1.54 -15.06 -11.75
CA VAL A 57 2.42 -16.10 -11.20
C VAL A 57 1.81 -17.50 -11.36
N LYS A 58 0.48 -17.62 -11.24
CA LYS A 58 -0.22 -18.87 -11.52
C LYS A 58 -0.13 -19.30 -12.99
N ALA A 59 -0.02 -18.36 -13.92
CA ALA A 59 0.13 -18.67 -15.34
C ALA A 59 1.57 -19.09 -15.66
N SER A 60 2.57 -18.39 -15.12
CA SER A 60 3.98 -18.79 -15.25
C SER A 60 4.79 -18.25 -14.06
N PRO A 61 5.53 -19.11 -13.32
CA PRO A 61 6.37 -18.68 -12.20
C PRO A 61 7.43 -17.65 -12.59
N ASP A 62 7.94 -17.70 -13.83
CA ASP A 62 8.96 -16.79 -14.35
C ASP A 62 8.47 -15.33 -14.43
N ASN A 63 7.16 -15.12 -14.51
CA ASN A 63 6.56 -13.79 -14.53
C ASN A 63 6.50 -13.13 -13.15
N PHE A 64 6.91 -13.81 -12.08
CA PHE A 64 6.88 -13.25 -10.73
C PHE A 64 7.70 -11.96 -10.63
N MET A 65 8.93 -12.00 -11.13
CA MET A 65 9.86 -10.87 -11.05
C MET A 65 9.31 -9.64 -11.81
N SER A 66 8.87 -9.85 -13.05
CA SER A 66 8.32 -8.78 -13.88
C SER A 66 7.00 -8.22 -13.33
N ALA A 67 6.12 -9.07 -12.81
CA ALA A 67 4.87 -8.64 -12.20
C ALA A 67 5.10 -7.80 -10.93
N TYR A 68 6.09 -8.17 -10.10
CA TYR A 68 6.40 -7.46 -8.86
C TYR A 68 7.09 -6.11 -9.11
N PHE A 69 8.10 -6.05 -9.98
CA PHE A 69 8.72 -4.77 -10.32
C PHE A 69 7.76 -3.87 -11.10
N GLY A 70 6.96 -4.45 -12.00
CA GLY A 70 5.91 -3.73 -12.71
C GLY A 70 4.87 -3.13 -11.76
N SER A 71 4.45 -3.87 -10.73
CA SER A 71 3.51 -3.34 -9.74
C SER A 71 4.11 -2.24 -8.86
N MET A 72 5.39 -2.34 -8.50
CA MET A 72 6.11 -1.28 -7.78
C MET A 72 6.16 0.02 -8.59
N VAL A 73 6.55 -0.05 -9.86
CA VAL A 73 6.61 1.12 -10.75
C VAL A 73 5.21 1.71 -10.93
N LEU A 74 4.22 0.87 -11.23
CA LEU A 74 2.83 1.32 -11.41
C LEU A 74 2.30 2.01 -10.15
N ARG A 75 2.54 1.43 -8.96
CA ARG A 75 2.16 2.06 -7.69
C ARG A 75 2.82 3.42 -7.55
N MET A 76 4.12 3.51 -7.79
CA MET A 76 4.86 4.77 -7.65
C MET A 76 4.28 5.85 -8.58
N LEU A 77 4.03 5.52 -9.84
CA LEU A 77 3.45 6.45 -10.81
C LEU A 77 2.03 6.90 -10.44
N LEU A 78 1.16 5.97 -10.03
CA LEU A 78 -0.20 6.30 -9.58
C LEU A 78 -0.18 7.15 -8.31
N SER A 79 0.71 6.83 -7.38
CA SER A 79 0.89 7.56 -6.12
C SER A 79 1.34 8.99 -6.39
N MET A 80 2.34 9.15 -7.27
CA MET A 80 2.82 10.47 -7.70
C MET A 80 1.72 11.26 -8.41
N GLY A 81 0.94 10.61 -9.29
CA GLY A 81 -0.19 11.23 -9.96
C GLY A 81 -1.23 11.80 -9.00
N ILE A 82 -1.58 11.08 -7.93
CA ILE A 82 -2.53 11.56 -6.92
C ILE A 82 -2.00 12.80 -6.19
N VAL A 83 -0.73 12.78 -5.78
CA VAL A 83 -0.12 13.93 -5.10
C VAL A 83 -0.10 15.15 -6.02
N LEU A 84 0.27 14.97 -7.29
CA LEU A 84 0.26 16.06 -8.27
C LEU A 84 -1.14 16.61 -8.51
N VAL A 85 -2.15 15.75 -8.65
CA VAL A 85 -3.56 16.16 -8.80
C VAL A 85 -4.03 16.96 -7.58
N TYR A 86 -3.67 16.52 -6.38
CA TYR A 86 -4.01 17.23 -5.15
C TYR A 86 -3.36 18.62 -5.10
N LEU A 87 -2.06 18.71 -5.39
CA LEU A 87 -1.35 19.99 -5.43
C LEU A 87 -1.90 20.94 -6.50
N TYR A 88 -2.21 20.41 -7.69
CA TYR A 88 -2.76 21.19 -8.81
C TYR A 88 -4.18 21.70 -8.53
N LYS A 89 -5.01 20.93 -7.82
CA LYS A 89 -6.37 21.33 -7.43
C LYS A 89 -6.44 22.39 -6.32
N GLY A 90 -5.30 22.96 -5.92
CA GLY A 90 -5.23 23.99 -4.90
C GLY A 90 -4.78 23.49 -3.52
N GLY A 91 -4.50 22.18 -3.37
CA GLY A 91 -3.95 21.62 -2.14
C GLY A 91 -2.58 22.20 -1.77
N ALA A 92 -1.88 22.86 -2.72
CA ALA A 92 -0.65 23.60 -2.44
C ALA A 92 -0.87 24.89 -1.61
N HIS A 93 -2.08 25.44 -1.60
CA HIS A 93 -2.41 26.68 -0.89
C HIS A 93 -3.11 26.44 0.46
N GLU A 94 -3.32 25.18 0.85
CA GLU A 94 -3.96 24.79 2.13
C GLU A 94 -3.05 24.94 3.37
N GLY A 95 -1.78 25.31 3.19
CA GLY A 95 -0.84 25.55 4.28
C GLY A 95 -0.64 24.31 5.15
N MET A 96 -1.13 24.34 6.40
CA MET A 96 -1.08 23.19 7.33
C MET A 96 -1.84 21.96 6.79
N GLY A 97 -2.89 22.15 5.99
CA GLY A 97 -3.64 21.05 5.36
C GLY A 97 -2.78 20.21 4.42
N THR A 98 -1.91 20.85 3.64
CA THR A 98 -0.98 20.18 2.72
C THR A 98 -0.07 19.22 3.46
N TYR A 99 0.48 19.62 4.61
CA TYR A 99 1.38 18.78 5.40
C TYR A 99 0.66 17.60 6.04
N THR A 100 -0.56 17.78 6.54
CA THR A 100 -1.36 16.66 7.07
C THR A 100 -1.77 15.67 5.99
N PHE A 101 -2.10 16.15 4.78
CA PHE A 101 -2.34 15.31 3.62
C PHE A 101 -1.09 14.51 3.24
N LEU A 102 0.05 15.19 3.07
CA LEU A 102 1.31 14.56 2.72
C LEU A 102 1.74 13.54 3.78
N GLY A 103 1.60 13.89 5.06
CA GLY A 103 1.88 12.99 6.17
C GLY A 103 1.04 11.71 6.10
N ALA A 104 -0.29 11.83 5.96
CA ALA A 104 -1.18 10.69 5.81
C ALA A 104 -0.82 9.86 4.56
N PHE A 105 -0.47 10.53 3.46
CA PHE A 105 -0.07 9.91 2.21
C PHE A 105 1.21 9.10 2.33
N PHE A 106 2.29 9.70 2.83
CA PHE A 106 3.58 9.02 2.97
C PHE A 106 3.51 7.89 3.99
N ILE A 107 2.89 8.12 5.15
CA ILE A 107 2.71 7.08 6.17
C ILE A 107 1.91 5.91 5.58
N GLY A 108 0.79 6.19 4.90
CA GLY A 108 0.01 5.18 4.21
C GLY A 108 0.84 4.43 3.16
N TYR A 109 1.56 5.16 2.31
CA TYR A 109 2.42 4.59 1.28
C TYR A 109 3.44 3.59 1.87
N PHE A 110 4.15 3.99 2.92
CA PHE A 110 5.15 3.13 3.57
C PHE A 110 4.53 1.92 4.24
N LEU A 111 3.40 2.06 4.93
CA LEU A 111 2.74 0.96 5.61
C LEU A 111 2.21 -0.09 4.63
N PHE A 112 1.51 0.34 3.57
CA PHE A 112 0.98 -0.58 2.56
C PHE A 112 2.08 -1.19 1.69
N THR A 113 3.11 -0.42 1.34
CA THR A 113 4.26 -0.94 0.59
C THR A 113 5.08 -1.90 1.44
N GLY A 114 5.36 -1.58 2.69
CA GLY A 114 6.02 -2.48 3.63
C GLY A 114 5.23 -3.77 3.84
N PHE A 115 3.91 -3.68 3.98
CA PHE A 115 3.01 -4.84 4.06
C PHE A 115 3.10 -5.73 2.81
N GLU A 116 3.12 -5.14 1.61
CA GLU A 116 3.25 -5.90 0.37
C GLU A 116 4.60 -6.61 0.28
N VAL A 117 5.71 -5.91 0.52
CA VAL A 117 7.06 -6.47 0.52
C VAL A 117 7.14 -7.63 1.50
N TRP A 118 6.64 -7.44 2.74
CA TRP A 118 6.61 -8.49 3.76
C TRP A 118 5.76 -9.69 3.34
N SER A 119 4.59 -9.46 2.77
CA SER A 119 3.72 -10.53 2.25
C SER A 119 4.40 -11.31 1.12
N VAL A 120 5.10 -10.62 0.23
CA VAL A 120 5.83 -11.25 -0.87
C VAL A 120 6.97 -12.11 -0.32
N LEU A 121 7.80 -11.57 0.58
CA LEU A 121 8.92 -12.29 1.20
C LEU A 121 8.46 -13.53 1.98
N THR A 122 7.37 -13.43 2.74
CA THR A 122 6.82 -14.57 3.50
C THR A 122 6.22 -15.65 2.60
N ASN A 123 5.68 -15.29 1.43
CA ASN A 123 5.21 -16.25 0.43
C ASN A 123 6.36 -16.86 -0.42
N LEU A 124 7.51 -16.19 -0.51
CA LEU A 124 8.71 -16.69 -1.20
C LEU A 124 9.57 -17.63 -0.34
N ARG A 125 9.49 -17.51 0.99
CA ARG A 125 10.25 -18.34 1.96
C ARG A 125 10.19 -19.87 1.74
N PRO A 126 9.11 -20.47 1.20
CA PRO A 126 9.07 -21.90 0.88
C PRO A 126 9.91 -22.29 -0.35
N PHE A 127 10.22 -21.36 -1.25
CA PHE A 127 10.94 -21.64 -2.50
C PHE A 127 12.46 -21.55 -2.38
N SER A 128 12.99 -21.05 -1.25
CA SER A 128 14.43 -20.92 -0.99
C SER A 128 15.01 -22.06 -0.15
N LYS A 129 14.45 -23.28 -0.21
CA LYS A 129 15.18 -24.44 0.32
C LYS A 129 16.47 -24.56 -0.50
N PRO A 130 17.66 -24.48 0.12
CA PRO A 130 18.92 -24.66 -0.58
C PRO A 130 18.88 -26.04 -1.23
N GLY A 131 19.34 -26.13 -2.48
CA GLY A 131 19.66 -27.42 -3.06
C GLY A 131 20.57 -28.15 -2.09
N GLU A 132 20.06 -29.24 -1.52
CA GLU A 132 20.89 -30.28 -0.93
C GLU A 132 21.84 -30.71 -2.04
N SER A 133 23.09 -30.28 -1.91
CA SER A 133 24.20 -30.75 -2.71
C SER A 133 24.25 -32.27 -2.56
N THR A 134 23.74 -32.97 -3.57
CA THR A 134 24.01 -34.39 -3.77
C THR A 134 25.46 -34.48 -4.23
N VAL A 135 26.36 -34.64 -3.26
CA VAL A 135 27.71 -35.16 -3.47
C VAL A 135 27.66 -36.65 -3.15
#